data_AF-A0A1H2UTG6-F1
#
_entry.id   AF-A0A1H2UTG6-F1
#
_cell.length_a   1.000
_cell.length_b   1.000
_cell.length_c   1.000
_cell.angle_alpha   90.00
_cell.angle_beta   90.00
_cell.angle_gamma   90.00
#
_symmetry.space_group_name_H-M   'P 1'
#
loop_
_entity.id
_entity.type
_entity.pdbx_description
1 polymer ?
#
loop_
_entity_poly.entity_id
_entity_poly.type
_entity_poly.pdbx_seq_one_letter_code
_entity_poly.pdbx_strand_id
1 'polypeptide(L)'
;MEERLAEFGQIIDQIISRVPGTFGENIAVFVLAILLYLLLRPLFFLWKPAAARLLKMLWYIALGYVLLQEAGSIFFILGFAAAVEAYDQFFLFFEERKRRAPIPKAEAKTRTTRKRKGSS
;
A
#
# COMPACT_ATOMS: atom_id res chain seq x y z
N MET A 1 -16.08 -0.43 45.07
CA MET A 1 -16.10 -0.61 43.59
C MET A 1 -15.51 0.63 42.90
N GLU A 2 -15.79 1.83 43.42
CA GLU A 2 -15.23 3.10 42.93
C GLU A 2 -13.70 3.25 43.12
N GLU A 3 -13.13 2.77 44.22
CA GLU A 3 -11.67 2.80 44.43
C GLU A 3 -10.88 1.98 43.39
N ARG A 4 -11.42 0.84 42.96
CA ARG A 4 -10.78 0.00 41.92
C ARG A 4 -10.84 0.64 40.53
N LEU A 5 -11.85 1.46 40.27
CA LEU A 5 -11.96 2.25 39.04
C LEU A 5 -10.97 3.41 39.04
N ALA A 6 -10.75 4.04 40.21
CA ALA A 6 -9.75 5.08 40.38
C ALA A 6 -8.31 4.55 40.21
N GLU A 7 -8.01 3.38 40.78
CA GLU A 7 -6.72 2.70 40.58
C GLU A 7 -6.50 2.30 39.11
N PHE A 8 -7.54 1.81 38.43
CA PHE A 8 -7.44 1.47 37.01
C PHE A 8 -7.23 2.71 36.13
N GLY A 9 -7.88 3.82 36.46
CA GLY A 9 -7.66 5.13 35.82
C GLY A 9 -6.22 5.62 36.00
N GLN A 10 -5.67 5.48 37.20
CA GLN A 10 -4.26 5.84 37.47
C GLN A 10 -3.28 4.96 36.69
N ILE A 11 -3.55 3.66 36.55
CA ILE A 11 -2.71 2.75 35.76
C ILE A 11 -2.76 3.13 34.27
N ILE A 12 -3.94 3.48 33.75
CA ILE A 12 -4.10 3.94 32.37
C ILE A 12 -3.34 5.25 32.15
N ASP A 13 -3.48 6.23 33.04
CA ASP A 13 -2.74 7.49 32.95
C ASP A 13 -1.22 7.29 33.07
N GLN A 14 -0.78 6.33 33.89
CA GLN A 14 0.63 6.00 34.04
C GLN A 14 1.20 5.27 32.81
N ILE A 15 0.37 4.50 32.09
CA ILE A 15 0.74 3.88 30.81
C ILE A 15 0.79 4.93 29.70
N ILE A 16 -0.21 5.82 29.63
CA ILE A 16 -0.29 6.89 28.63
C ILE A 16 0.84 7.91 28.82
N SER A 17 1.14 8.30 30.05
CA SER A 17 2.23 9.25 30.36
C SER A 17 3.64 8.69 30.16
N ARG A 18 3.79 7.36 30.07
CA ARG A 18 5.06 6.71 29.72
C ARG A 18 5.28 6.56 28.22
N VAL A 19 4.26 6.82 27.39
CA VAL A 19 4.42 6.92 25.95
C VAL A 19 4.86 8.35 25.65
N PRO A 20 6.09 8.58 25.13
CA PRO A 20 6.47 9.90 24.67
C PRO A 20 5.41 10.35 23.66
N GLY A 21 4.83 11.55 23.81
CA GLY A 21 3.78 12.04 22.91
C GLY A 21 4.15 11.95 21.43
N THR A 22 5.44 12.01 21.12
CA THR A 22 6.01 11.82 19.78
C THR A 22 5.94 10.38 19.25
N PHE A 23 5.99 9.36 20.11
CA PHE A 23 6.01 7.95 19.70
C PHE A 23 4.62 7.46 19.28
N GLY A 24 3.58 7.83 20.01
CA GLY A 24 2.19 7.49 19.67
C GLY A 24 1.73 8.19 18.40
N GLU A 25 2.07 9.47 18.22
CA GLU A 25 1.74 10.26 17.03
C GLU A 25 2.45 9.72 15.78
N ASN A 26 3.75 9.41 15.87
CA ASN A 26 4.52 8.88 14.74
C ASN A 26 4.03 7.49 14.30
N ILE A 27 3.65 6.62 15.24
CA ILE A 27 3.07 5.31 14.91
C ILE A 27 1.68 5.47 14.28
N ALA A 28 0.83 6.37 14.79
CA ALA A 28 -0.48 6.61 14.21
C ALA A 28 -0.39 7.12 12.76
N VAL A 29 0.55 8.03 12.47
CA VAL A 29 0.83 8.51 11.11
C VAL A 29 1.33 7.39 10.21
N PHE A 30 2.20 6.51 10.72
CA PHE A 30 2.70 5.35 9.98
C PHE A 30 1.58 4.34 9.65
N VAL A 31 0.75 4.01 10.63
CA VAL A 31 -0.41 3.12 10.44
C VAL A 31 -1.41 3.74 9.46
N LEU A 32 -1.66 5.05 9.55
CA LEU A 32 -2.51 5.76 8.60
C LEU A 32 -1.94 5.70 7.18
N ALA A 33 -0.63 5.88 7.01
CA ALA A 33 0.03 5.76 5.71
C ALA A 33 -0.11 4.34 5.12
N ILE A 34 -0.04 3.30 5.96
CA ILE A 34 -0.29 1.91 5.55
C ILE A 34 -1.73 1.72 5.09
N LEU A 35 -2.69 2.17 5.89
CA LEU A 35 -4.12 2.07 5.54
C LEU A 35 -4.41 2.80 4.23
N LEU A 36 -3.85 4.00 4.05
CA LEU A 36 -3.94 4.75 2.80
C LEU A 36 -3.31 3.99 1.63
N TYR A 37 -2.14 3.38 1.82
CA TYR A 37 -1.51 2.56 0.78
C TYR A 37 -2.40 1.38 0.37
N LEU A 38 -2.94 0.65 1.35
CA LEU A 38 -3.83 -0.50 1.11
C LEU A 38 -5.11 -0.10 0.37
N LEU A 39 -5.63 1.11 0.61
CA LEU A 39 -6.83 1.62 -0.07
C LEU A 39 -6.52 2.18 -1.47
N LEU A 40 -5.39 2.90 -1.61
CA LEU A 40 -5.02 3.56 -2.87
C LEU A 40 -4.48 2.57 -3.91
N ARG A 41 -3.82 1.48 -3.49
CA ARG A 41 -3.23 0.51 -4.42
C ARG A 41 -4.27 -0.17 -5.33
N PRO A 42 -5.43 -0.64 -4.83
CA PRO A 42 -6.54 -1.11 -5.67
C PRO A 42 -7.07 -0.02 -6.61
N LEU A 43 -7.19 1.22 -6.14
CA LEU A 43 -7.67 2.36 -6.93
C LEU A 43 -6.75 2.62 -8.13
N PHE A 44 -5.43 2.65 -7.90
CA PHE A 44 -4.46 2.88 -8.96
C PHE A 44 -4.29 1.68 -9.90
N PHE A 45 -4.54 0.46 -9.42
CA PHE A 45 -4.59 -0.73 -10.28
C PHE A 45 -5.68 -0.60 -11.37
N LEU A 46 -6.83 0.01 -11.05
CA LEU A 46 -7.91 0.23 -12.02
C LEU A 46 -7.61 1.34 -13.03
N TRP A 47 -6.86 2.38 -12.62
CA TRP A 47 -6.58 3.55 -13.45
C TRP A 47 -5.41 3.35 -14.42
N LYS A 48 -4.17 3.45 -13.94
CA LYS A 48 -2.97 3.44 -14.78
C LYS A 48 -1.77 2.86 -14.02
N PRO A 49 -0.94 2.04 -14.67
CA PRO A 49 0.21 1.40 -14.04
C PRO A 49 1.29 2.41 -13.58
N ALA A 50 1.36 3.59 -14.18
CA ALA A 50 2.29 4.64 -13.75
C ALA A 50 1.95 5.20 -12.35
N ALA A 51 0.66 5.32 -12.03
CA ALA A 51 0.21 5.83 -10.73
C ALA A 51 0.51 4.83 -9.60
N ALA A 52 0.39 3.52 -9.87
CA ALA A 52 0.78 2.47 -8.94
C ALA A 52 2.28 2.52 -8.59
N ARG A 53 3.14 2.76 -9.59
CA ARG A 53 4.59 2.93 -9.38
C ARG A 53 4.91 4.15 -8.53
N LEU A 54 4.21 5.27 -8.77
CA LEU A 54 4.37 6.48 -7.98
C LEU A 54 3.96 6.24 -6.51
N LEU A 55 2.84 5.55 -6.27
CA LEU A 55 2.41 5.17 -4.92
C LEU A 55 3.47 4.30 -4.23
N LYS A 56 4.06 3.33 -4.93
CA LYS A 56 5.14 2.49 -4.38
C LYS A 56 6.39 3.30 -4.04
N MET A 57 6.75 4.27 -4.88
CA MET A 57 7.88 5.15 -4.63
C MET A 57 7.63 6.04 -3.39
N LEU A 58 6.44 6.61 -3.25
CA LEU A 58 6.02 7.37 -2.07
C LEU A 58 6.05 6.50 -0.80
N TRP A 59 5.65 5.24 -0.90
CA TRP A 59 5.74 4.28 0.19
C TRP A 59 7.17 4.10 0.69
N TYR A 60 8.15 3.91 -0.21
CA TYR A 60 9.55 3.77 0.21
C TYR A 60 10.13 5.05 0.81
N ILE A 61 9.71 6.23 0.33
CA ILE A 61 10.11 7.50 0.93
C ILE A 61 9.58 7.59 2.37
N ALA A 62 8.32 7.25 2.59
CA ALA A 62 7.72 7.21 3.92
C ALA A 62 8.43 6.19 4.83
N LEU A 63 8.75 5.00 4.30
CA LEU A 63 9.45 3.96 5.05
C LEU A 63 10.87 4.40 5.45
N GLY A 64 11.60 5.04 4.54
CA GLY A 64 12.92 5.59 4.82
C GLY A 64 12.88 6.69 5.89
N TYR A 65 11.87 7.57 5.84
CA TYR A 65 11.67 8.59 6.85
C TYR A 65 11.39 8.00 8.24
N VAL A 66 10.54 6.97 8.32
CA VAL A 66 10.20 6.28 9.57
C VAL A 66 11.41 5.55 10.17
N LEU A 67 12.24 4.93 9.34
CA LEU A 67 13.50 4.32 9.77
C LEU A 67 14.48 5.35 10.35
N LEU A 68 14.58 6.55 9.73
CA LEU A 68 15.46 7.61 10.22
C LEU A 68 14.98 8.25 11.53
N GLN A 69 13.68 8.21 11.81
CA GLN A 69 13.10 8.76 13.03
C GLN A 69 13.13 7.79 14.23
N GLU A 70 13.64 6.57 14.06
CA GLU A 70 13.55 5.50 15.09
C GLU A 70 12.10 5.32 15.61
N ALA A 71 11.10 5.58 14.76
CA ALA A 71 9.69 5.70 15.13
C ALA A 71 9.00 4.36 15.47
N GLY A 72 9.77 3.36 15.89
CA GLY A 72 9.29 2.02 16.21
C GLY A 72 10.41 0.99 16.23
N SER A 73 10.07 -0.21 16.70
CA SER A 73 10.98 -1.37 16.59
C SER A 73 11.28 -1.66 15.12
N ILE A 74 12.55 -1.85 14.77
CA ILE A 74 12.95 -2.16 13.38
C ILE A 74 12.28 -3.43 12.86
N PHE A 75 12.04 -4.42 13.72
CA PHE A 75 11.31 -5.63 13.38
C PHE A 75 9.84 -5.36 13.04
N PHE A 76 9.22 -4.41 13.73
CA PHE A 76 7.85 -3.98 13.44
C PHE A 76 7.78 -3.31 12.07
N ILE A 77 8.70 -2.37 11.79
CA ILE A 77 8.77 -1.67 10.49
C ILE A 77 9.02 -2.67 9.35
N LEU A 78 9.96 -3.60 9.53
CA LEU A 78 10.27 -4.64 8.54
C LEU A 78 9.10 -5.60 8.30
N GLY A 79 8.38 -6.00 9.36
CA GLY A 79 7.19 -6.84 9.23
C GLY A 79 6.11 -6.18 8.37
N PHE A 80 5.86 -4.89 8.59
CA PHE A 80 4.92 -4.12 7.77
C PHE A 80 5.40 -3.87 6.35
N ALA A 81 6.70 -3.60 6.16
CA ALA A 81 7.30 -3.51 4.83
C ALA A 81 7.05 -4.80 4.04
N ALA A 82 7.33 -5.95 4.64
CA ALA A 82 7.10 -7.26 4.03
C ALA A 82 5.63 -7.52 3.70
N ALA A 83 4.70 -7.13 4.59
CA ALA A 83 3.26 -7.25 4.34
C ALA A 83 2.82 -6.39 3.14
N VAL A 84 3.28 -5.14 3.07
CA VAL A 84 3.00 -4.24 1.94
C VAL A 84 3.62 -4.77 0.63
N GLU A 85 4.81 -5.36 0.69
CA GLU A 85 5.42 -6.04 -0.47
C GLU A 85 4.58 -7.23 -0.94
N ALA A 86 4.16 -8.12 -0.03
CA ALA A 86 3.31 -9.26 -0.37
C ALA A 86 1.98 -8.80 -0.99
N TYR A 87 1.40 -7.72 -0.47
CA TYR A 87 0.18 -7.12 -1.01
C TYR A 87 0.40 -6.54 -2.42
N ASP A 88 1.51 -5.86 -2.67
CA ASP A 88 1.83 -5.31 -3.99
C ASP A 88 2.10 -6.41 -5.04
N GLN A 89 2.78 -7.49 -4.64
CA GLN A 89 3.01 -8.67 -5.49
C GLN A 89 1.70 -9.28 -6.00
N PHE A 90 0.65 -9.30 -5.17
CA PHE A 90 -0.67 -9.74 -5.60
C PHE A 90 -1.18 -8.93 -6.80
N PHE A 91 -1.11 -7.60 -6.75
CA PHE A 91 -1.55 -6.74 -7.87
C PHE A 91 -0.67 -6.87 -9.09
N LEU A 92 0.65 -6.95 -8.92
CA LEU A 92 1.59 -7.15 -10.04
C LEU A 92 1.26 -8.42 -10.82
N PHE A 93 0.95 -9.52 -10.13
CA PHE A 93 0.51 -10.77 -10.77
C PHE A 93 -0.72 -10.57 -11.66
N PHE A 94 -1.74 -9.82 -11.20
CA PHE A 94 -2.92 -9.52 -12.01
C PHE A 94 -2.64 -8.53 -13.14
N GLU A 95 -1.77 -7.54 -12.93
CA GLU A 95 -1.35 -6.59 -13.99
C GLU A 95 -0.64 -7.33 -15.13
N GLU A 96 0.25 -8.27 -14.81
CA GLU A 96 0.93 -9.11 -15.80
C GLU A 96 -0.04 -10.00 -16.55
N ARG A 97 -0.98 -10.64 -15.84
CA ARG A 97 -2.00 -11.48 -16.47
C ARG A 97 -2.88 -10.66 -17.42
N LYS A 98 -3.24 -9.42 -17.07
CA LYS A 98 -4.00 -8.50 -17.94
C LYS A 98 -3.22 -8.09 -19.18
N ARG A 99 -1.90 -7.86 -19.07
CA ARG A 99 -1.03 -7.54 -20.22
C ARG A 99 -0.84 -8.70 -21.19
N ARG A 100 -0.82 -9.93 -20.68
CA ARG A 100 -0.68 -11.16 -21.48
C ARG A 100 -2.01 -11.67 -22.06
N ALA A 101 -3.14 -11.06 -21.69
CA ALA A 101 -4.43 -11.40 -22.28
C ALA A 101 -4.38 -11.15 -23.80
N PRO A 102 -4.68 -12.16 -24.63
CA PRO A 102 -4.58 -12.03 -26.07
C PRO A 102 -5.54 -10.94 -26.56
N ILE A 103 -5.02 -10.04 -27.39
CA ILE A 103 -5.82 -9.04 -28.12
C ILE A 103 -7.02 -9.77 -28.75
N PRO A 104 -8.27 -9.34 -28.52
CA PRO A 104 -9.43 -10.01 -29.07
C PRO A 104 -9.26 -10.19 -30.58
N LYS A 105 -9.42 -11.43 -31.06
CA LYS A 105 -9.29 -11.83 -32.49
C LYS A 105 -10.19 -11.02 -33.45
N ALA A 106 -11.05 -10.15 -32.94
CA ALA A 106 -11.84 -9.20 -33.71
C ALA A 106 -10.97 -8.21 -34.52
N GLU A 107 -9.82 -7.77 -34.02
CA GLU A 107 -8.94 -6.83 -34.77
C GLU A 107 -8.06 -7.52 -35.83
N ALA A 108 -7.78 -8.81 -35.66
CA ALA A 108 -6.98 -9.58 -36.61
C ALA A 108 -7.73 -9.82 -37.94
N LYS A 109 -9.07 -9.90 -37.89
CA LYS A 109 -9.92 -10.07 -39.08
C LYS A 109 -10.03 -8.79 -39.91
N THR A 110 -10.01 -7.61 -39.29
CA THR A 110 -10.14 -6.34 -40.02
C THR A 110 -8.85 -5.97 -40.77
N ARG A 111 -7.67 -6.31 -40.21
CA ARG A 111 -6.37 -6.01 -40.84
C ARG A 111 -6.06 -6.89 -42.05
N THR A 112 -6.51 -8.14 -42.05
CA THR A 112 -6.38 -9.05 -43.19
C THR A 112 -7.33 -8.69 -44.33
N THR A 113 -8.53 -8.22 -44.01
CA THR A 113 -9.53 -7.80 -45.02
C THR A 113 -9.12 -6.50 -45.73
N ARG A 114 -8.50 -5.54 -45.02
CA ARG A 114 -8.05 -4.27 -45.62
C ARG A 114 -6.83 -4.43 -46.54
N LYS A 115 -5.96 -5.42 -46.27
CA LYS A 115 -4.82 -5.74 -47.14
C LYS A 115 -5.25 -6.38 -48.47
N ARG A 116 -6.38 -7.10 -48.49
CA ARG A 116 -6.91 -7.77 -49.69
C ARG A 116 -7.70 -6.85 -50.63
N LYS A 117 -8.14 -5.68 -50.17
CA LYS A 117 -8.92 -4.71 -50.95
C LYS A 117 -8.08 -3.62 -51.64
N GLY A 118 -6.78 -3.57 -51.39
CA GLY A 118 -5.84 -2.61 -52.00
C GLY A 118 -4.89 -3.25 -53.02
N SER A 119 -5.14 -4.50 -53.43
CA SER A 119 -4.30 -5.25 -54.38
C SER A 119 -5.12 -5.87 -55.53
N SER A 120 -6.22 -5.24 -55.91
CA SER A 120 -6.99 -5.58 -57.11
C SER A 120 -7.23 -4.33 -57.93
#